data_AF-A0A212IV56-F1
#
_entry.id   AF-A0A212IV56-F1
#
_cell.length_a   1.000
_cell.length_b   1.000
_cell.length_c   1.000
_cell.angle_alpha   90.00
_cell.angle_beta   90.00
_cell.angle_gamma   90.00
#
_symmetry.space_group_name_H-M   'P 1'
#
loop_
_entity.id
_entity.type
_entity.pdbx_description
1 polymer ?
#
loop_
_entity_poly.entity_id
_entity_poly.type
_entity_poly.pdbx_seq_one_letter_code
_entity_poly.pdbx_strand_id
1 'polypeptide(L)' 'MKQINRIKVALVEQNKTGKWLAETLEKNEATVSRWCTNESQPSLETLVKIANALKVDVKDLLVSTKK' A
#
# COMPACT_ATOMS: atom_id res chain seq x y z
N MET A 1 0.46 10.47 13.22
CA MET A 1 -0.25 9.17 13.28
C MET A 1 0.76 8.05 13.35
N LYS A 2 0.43 6.93 14.01
CA LYS A 2 1.27 5.74 14.02
C LYS A 2 1.28 5.14 12.60
N GLN A 3 2.42 4.69 12.11
CA GLN A 3 2.51 4.02 10.82
C GLN A 3 1.84 2.64 10.92
N ILE A 4 0.74 2.44 10.20
CA ILE A 4 -0.08 1.21 10.25
C ILE A 4 0.28 0.32 9.06
N ASN A 5 0.30 0.90 7.87
CA ASN A 5 0.68 0.21 6.64
C ASN A 5 2.10 0.62 6.20
N ARG A 6 2.74 -0.24 5.42
CA ARG A 6 4.07 -0.02 4.81
C ARG A 6 4.01 -0.10 3.28
N ILE A 7 2.90 0.31 2.66
CA ILE A 7 2.69 0.24 1.21
C ILE A 7 3.79 0.98 0.44
N LYS A 8 4.21 2.16 0.92
CA LYS A 8 5.31 2.91 0.30
C LYS A 8 6.61 2.10 0.25
N VAL A 9 6.92 1.37 1.32
CA VAL A 9 8.13 0.54 1.40
C VAL A 9 8.00 -0.65 0.45
N ALA A 10 6.86 -1.34 0.46
CA ALA A 10 6.59 -2.47 -0.44
C ALA A 10 6.67 -2.06 -1.93
N LEU A 11 6.22 -0.86 -2.28
CA LEU A 11 6.37 -0.32 -3.63
C LEU A 11 7.85 -0.14 -4.02
N VAL A 12 8.67 0.40 -3.11
CA VAL A 12 10.11 0.57 -3.34
C VAL A 12 10.82 -0.78 -3.44
N GLU A 13 10.51 -1.73 -2.56
CA GLU A 13 11.06 -3.09 -2.57
C GLU A 13 10.75 -3.82 -3.90
N GLN A 14 9.57 -3.56 -4.47
CA GLN A 14 9.16 -4.12 -5.77
C GLN A 14 9.50 -3.24 -6.98
N ASN A 15 10.27 -2.16 -6.78
CA ASN A 15 10.67 -1.21 -7.82
C ASN A 15 9.48 -0.65 -8.62
N LYS A 16 8.39 -0.33 -7.91
CA LYS A 16 7.14 0.25 -8.43
C LYS A 16 6.91 1.65 -7.88
N THR A 17 6.13 2.44 -8.60
CA THR A 17 5.77 3.80 -8.21
C THR A 17 4.34 3.88 -7.68
N GLY A 18 4.02 4.92 -6.91
CA GLY A 18 2.63 5.19 -6.49
C GLY A 18 1.69 5.42 -7.68
N LYS A 19 2.19 6.07 -8.74
CA LYS A 19 1.47 6.24 -10.01
C LYS A 19 1.13 4.90 -10.65
N TRP A 20 2.10 3.98 -10.74
CA TRP A 20 1.86 2.63 -11.25
C TRP A 20 0.78 1.89 -10.46
N LEU A 21 0.78 2.02 -9.12
CA LEU A 21 -0.25 1.38 -8.29
C LEU A 21 -1.63 2.02 -8.50
N ALA A 22 -1.68 3.34 -8.66
CA ALA A 22 -2.91 4.08 -8.96
C ALA A 22 -3.52 3.62 -10.30
N GLU A 23 -2.70 3.51 -11.33
CA GLU A 23 -3.10 2.99 -12.64
C GLU A 23 -3.56 1.52 -12.56
N THR A 24 -2.80 0.67 -11.86
CA THR A 24 -3.10 -0.77 -11.73
C THR A 24 -4.41 -1.05 -11.00
N LEU A 25 -4.80 -0.19 -10.05
CA LEU A 25 -6.02 -0.34 -9.26
C LEU A 25 -7.17 0.56 -9.73
N GLU A 26 -6.98 1.30 -10.83
CA GLU A 26 -7.92 2.30 -11.34
C GLU A 26 -8.36 3.28 -10.24
N LYS A 27 -7.37 3.77 -9.47
CA LYS A 27 -7.56 4.74 -8.38
C LYS A 27 -6.88 6.06 -8.68
N ASN A 28 -7.37 7.11 -8.03
CA ASN A 28 -6.74 8.43 -8.10
C ASN A 28 -5.38 8.43 -7.38
N GLU A 29 -4.36 9.00 -8.01
CA GLU A 29 -2.99 9.12 -7.47
C GLU A 29 -2.96 9.78 -6.08
N ALA A 30 -3.80 10.79 -5.81
CA ALA A 30 -3.90 11.44 -4.52
C ALA A 30 -4.42 10.51 -3.41
N THR A 31 -5.21 9.49 -3.76
CA THR A 31 -5.66 8.47 -2.80
C THR A 31 -4.52 7.51 -2.47
N VAL A 32 -3.80 7.04 -3.48
CA VAL A 32 -2.62 6.18 -3.28
C VAL A 32 -1.52 6.91 -2.51
N SER A 33 -1.31 8.20 -2.79
CA SER A 33 -0.36 9.04 -2.05
C SER A 33 -0.70 9.09 -0.55
N ARG A 34 -1.98 9.32 -0.21
CA ARG A 34 -2.46 9.32 1.18
C ARG A 34 -2.29 7.96 1.87
N TRP A 35 -2.42 6.85 1.14
CA TRP A 35 -2.10 5.51 1.67
C TRP A 35 -0.62 5.36 1.98
N CYS A 36 0.24 5.78 1.04
CA CYS A 36 1.70 5.75 1.20
C CYS A 36 2.20 6.63 2.35
N THR A 37 1.56 7.77 2.61
CA THR A 37 1.86 8.66 3.74
C THR A 37 1.15 8.26 5.04
N ASN A 38 0.35 7.19 5.03
CA ASN A 38 -0.49 6.75 6.15
C ASN A 38 -1.51 7.80 6.65
N GLU A 39 -1.80 8.82 5.83
CA GLU A 39 -2.84 9.82 6.13
C GLU A 39 -4.24 9.21 6.09
N SER A 40 -4.46 8.27 5.16
CA SER A 40 -5.64 7.42 5.11
C SER A 40 -5.24 5.95 4.95
N GLN A 41 -6.12 5.05 5.35
CA GLN A 41 -5.88 3.62 5.21
C GLN A 41 -6.76 3.06 4.09
N PRO A 42 -6.21 2.20 3.21
CA PRO A 42 -7.05 1.43 2.29
C PRO A 42 -7.95 0.47 3.06
N SER A 43 -9.10 0.11 2.47
CA SER A 43 -9.91 -0.98 3.00
C SER A 43 -9.14 -2.31 2.97
N LEU A 44 -9.55 -3.29 3.77
CA LEU A 44 -8.96 -4.63 3.74
C LEU A 44 -9.03 -5.27 2.34
N GLU A 45 -10.15 -5.10 1.64
CA GLU A 45 -10.30 -5.55 0.25
C GLU A 45 -9.27 -4.89 -0.68
N THR A 46 -9.04 -3.58 -0.51
CA THR A 46 -8.04 -2.84 -1.30
C THR A 46 -6.62 -3.28 -0.95
N LEU A 47 -6.31 -3.56 0.32
CA LEU A 47 -5.02 -4.12 0.74
C LEU A 47 -4.75 -5.46 0.05
N VAL A 48 -5.75 -6.34 -0.04
CA VAL A 48 -5.62 -7.61 -0.77
C VAL A 48 -5.35 -7.37 -2.26
N LYS A 49 -6.04 -6.40 -2.89
CA LYS A 49 -5.76 -6.05 -4.29
C LYS A 49 -4.34 -5.51 -4.49
N ILE A 50 -3.85 -4.66 -3.58
CA ILE A 50 -2.47 -4.16 -3.59
C ILE A 50 -1.48 -5.33 -3.46
N ALA A 51 -1.71 -6.24 -2.52
CA ALA A 51 -0.85 -7.39 -2.27
C ALA A 51 -0.76 -8.29 -3.51
N ASN A 52 -1.91 -8.57 -4.15
CA ASN A 52 -1.98 -9.33 -5.39
C ASN A 52 -1.23 -8.63 -6.55
N ALA A 53 -1.40 -7.32 -6.71
CA ALA A 53 -0.70 -6.54 -7.73
C ALA A 53 0.81 -6.55 -7.53
N LEU A 54 1.26 -6.49 -6.27
CA LEU A 54 2.68 -6.53 -5.89
C LEU A 54 3.23 -7.95 -5.74
N LYS A 55 2.40 -8.99 -5.84
CA LYS A 55 2.76 -10.41 -5.64
C LYS A 55 3.43 -10.66 -4.27
N VAL A 56 2.89 -10.06 -3.21
CA VAL A 56 3.33 -10.23 -1.82
C VAL A 56 2.17 -10.72 -0.95
N ASP A 57 2.44 -11.15 0.28
CA ASP A 57 1.37 -11.45 1.24
C ASP A 57 0.77 -10.13 1.76
N VAL A 58 -0.55 -10.09 1.98
CA VAL A 58 -1.23 -8.90 2.51
C VAL A 58 -0.68 -8.47 3.87
N LYS A 59 -0.17 -9.40 4.68
CA LYS A 59 0.47 -9.08 5.97
C LYS A 59 1.76 -8.29 5.80
N ASP A 60 2.46 -8.45 4.67
CA ASP A 60 3.72 -7.75 4.37
C ASP A 60 3.48 -6.27 4.05
N LEU A 61 2.22 -5.88 3.81
CA LEU A 61 1.81 -4.49 3.66
C LEU A 61 1.54 -3.80 5.00
N LEU A 62 1.59 -4.51 6.12
CA LEU A 62 1.29 -3.98 7.45
C LEU A 62 2.56 -3.88 8.31
N VAL A 63 2.55 -2.92 9.23
CA VAL A 63 3.59 -2.80 10.27
C VAL A 63 3.23 -3.73 11.43
N SER A 64 4.19 -4.57 11.86
CA SER A 64 4.00 -5.42 13.04
C SER A 64 3.67 -4.57 14.27
N THR A 65 2.60 -4.95 14.97
CA THR A 65 2.23 -4.33 16.25
C THR A 65 2.98 -4.93 17.43
N LYS A 66 3.64 -6.08 17.23
CA LYS A 66 4.51 -6.74 18.21
C LYS A 66 5.93 -6.18 18.08
N LYS A 67 6.52 -5.81 19.22
CA LYS A 67 7.95 -5.50 19.35
C LYS A 67 8.72 -6.79 19.57
#